data_AF-A0A4P8WJX3-F1
#
_entry.id   AF-A0A4P8WJX3-F1
#
_cell.length_a   1.000
_cell.length_b   1.000
_cell.length_c   1.000
_cell.angle_alpha   90.00
_cell.angle_beta   90.00
_cell.angle_gamma   90.00
#
_symmetry.space_group_name_H-M   'P 1'
#
loop_
_entity.id
_entity.type
_entity.pdbx_description
1 polymer ?
#
loop_
_entity_poly.entity_id
_entity_poly.type
_entity_poly.pdbx_seq_one_letter_code
_entity_poly.pdbx_strand_id
1 'polypeptide(L)'
;MSGESPEPDFIYNERTLPEIIDEGVSEYFEFLPSIPEDEIEFAKFCTALGNHDGGVILLGIERSGNICGLSDAEEAPRQVAEILEQHTEPVPEYSSREVSYDGESIVIINVSKYTHIPHAVTWEEELEEGEKETYYVFYKRRDVYQSQIGPYQIWRLMPENTEPSS
;
A
#
# COMPACT_ATOMS: atom_id res chain seq x y z
N MET A 1 32.62 15.10 23.58
CA MET A 1 32.03 13.93 22.92
C MET A 1 30.79 14.42 22.23
N SER A 2 30.90 14.60 20.92
CA SER A 2 29.81 15.00 20.04
C SER A 2 28.80 13.86 20.05
N GLY A 3 27.68 14.05 20.76
CA GLY A 3 26.53 13.18 20.62
C GLY A 3 25.97 13.44 19.24
N GLU A 4 26.24 12.53 18.30
CA GLU A 4 25.40 12.39 17.12
C GLU A 4 23.97 12.23 17.64
N SER A 5 23.11 13.21 17.36
CA SER A 5 21.67 12.94 17.44
C SER A 5 21.41 11.79 16.47
N PRO A 6 20.71 10.72 16.87
CA PRO A 6 20.33 9.70 15.90
C PRO A 6 19.62 10.41 14.76
N GLU A 7 20.07 10.18 13.53
CA GLU A 7 19.35 10.67 12.36
C GLU A 7 17.88 10.28 12.50
N PRO A 8 16.92 11.12 12.11
CA PRO A 8 15.52 10.74 12.19
C PRO A 8 15.34 9.44 11.40
N ASP A 9 14.96 8.36 12.10
CA ASP A 9 14.99 6.98 11.61
C ASP A 9 14.12 6.75 10.35
N PHE A 10 13.25 7.71 10.02
CA PHE A 10 12.48 7.77 8.78
C PHE A 10 11.99 9.20 8.50
N ILE A 11 12.07 9.64 7.23
CA ILE A 11 11.49 10.89 6.72
C ILE A 11 10.66 10.60 5.46
N TYR A 12 9.45 11.15 5.39
CA TYR A 12 8.61 11.16 4.19
C TYR A 12 8.05 12.55 3.94
N ASN A 13 8.22 13.10 2.74
CA ASN A 13 7.77 14.44 2.37
C ASN A 13 8.08 15.50 3.45
N GLU A 14 9.36 15.58 3.83
CA GLU A 14 9.90 16.52 4.84
C GLU A 14 9.36 16.33 6.26
N ARG A 15 8.58 15.28 6.53
CA ARG A 15 8.07 14.93 7.85
C ARG A 15 8.82 13.74 8.43
N THR A 16 9.15 13.83 9.70
CA THR A 16 9.68 12.75 10.53
C THR A 16 8.57 11.79 10.96
N LEU A 17 8.93 10.58 11.41
CA LEU A 17 7.95 9.61 11.94
C LEU A 17 7.03 10.18 13.04
N PRO A 18 7.51 10.92 14.07
CA PRO A 18 6.63 11.55 15.05
C PRO A 18 5.64 12.56 14.45
N GLU A 19 6.07 13.35 13.46
CA GLU A 19 5.20 14.32 12.78
C GLU A 19 4.14 13.63 11.92
N ILE A 20 4.48 12.50 11.29
CA ILE A 20 3.52 11.66 10.58
C ILE A 20 2.47 11.11 11.55
N ILE A 21 2.90 10.56 12.69
CA ILE A 21 1.99 10.01 13.72
C ILE A 21 1.07 11.10 14.28
N ASP A 22 1.60 12.29 14.54
CA ASP A 22 0.83 13.45 15.02
C ASP A 22 -0.17 13.97 13.98
N GLU A 23 0.19 13.97 12.68
CA GLU A 23 -0.74 14.28 11.59
C GLU A 23 -1.89 13.27 11.50
N GLY A 24 -1.60 12.00 11.77
CA GLY A 24 -2.56 10.91 11.72
C GLY A 24 -2.83 10.41 10.29
N VAL A 25 -3.85 9.55 10.17
CA VAL A 25 -4.26 8.99 8.87
C VAL A 25 -4.69 10.10 7.91
N SER A 26 -4.13 10.09 6.71
CA SER A 26 -4.31 11.12 5.69
C SER A 26 -4.43 10.52 4.28
N GLU A 27 -4.34 11.37 3.25
CA GLU A 27 -4.23 10.90 1.87
C GLU A 27 -2.84 10.30 1.54
N TYR A 28 -1.85 10.50 2.41
CA TYR A 28 -0.52 9.92 2.27
C TYR A 28 -0.22 8.85 3.32
N PHE A 29 -0.96 8.83 4.43
CA PHE A 29 -0.64 7.98 5.59
C PHE A 29 -1.79 7.03 5.91
N GLU A 30 -1.46 5.76 6.12
CA GLU A 30 -2.37 4.72 6.63
C GLU A 30 -1.76 4.02 7.84
N PHE A 31 -2.51 3.88 8.94
CA PHE A 31 -2.02 3.28 10.18
C PHE A 31 -2.81 2.01 10.45
N LEU A 32 -2.10 0.90 10.60
CA LEU A 32 -2.68 -0.41 10.87
C LEU A 32 -1.98 -1.04 12.08
N PRO A 33 -2.72 -1.66 13.02
CA PRO A 33 -2.09 -2.34 14.15
C PRO A 33 -1.29 -3.57 13.69
N SER A 34 -1.71 -4.22 12.60
CA SER A 34 -1.04 -5.34 11.96
C SER A 34 -1.43 -5.41 10.49
N ILE A 35 -0.83 -6.32 9.72
CA ILE A 35 -1.38 -6.70 8.42
C ILE A 35 -2.80 -7.28 8.65
N PRO A 36 -3.84 -6.79 7.95
CA PRO A 36 -5.20 -7.32 8.03
C PRO A 36 -5.27 -8.81 7.67
N GLU A 37 -6.21 -9.55 8.28
CA GLU A 37 -6.47 -10.95 7.91
C GLU A 37 -7.01 -11.08 6.48
N ASP A 38 -7.76 -10.08 6.00
CA ASP A 38 -8.13 -9.97 4.59
C ASP A 38 -6.97 -9.35 3.80
N GLU A 39 -6.17 -10.19 3.16
CA GLU A 39 -5.03 -9.77 2.33
C GLU A 39 -5.45 -8.80 1.20
N ILE A 40 -6.66 -8.95 0.68
CA ILE A 40 -7.21 -8.05 -0.35
C ILE A 40 -7.42 -6.65 0.26
N GLU A 41 -7.81 -6.55 1.53
CA GLU A 41 -7.88 -5.26 2.24
C GLU A 41 -6.51 -4.58 2.34
N PHE A 42 -5.45 -5.34 2.62
CA PHE A 42 -4.10 -4.80 2.62
C PHE A 42 -3.66 -4.31 1.23
N ALA A 43 -3.88 -5.13 0.19
CA ALA A 43 -3.58 -4.77 -1.20
C ALA A 43 -4.32 -3.49 -1.65
N LYS A 44 -5.55 -3.27 -1.18
CA LYS A 44 -6.30 -2.02 -1.44
C LYS A 44 -5.57 -0.79 -0.93
N PHE A 45 -4.98 -0.83 0.28
CA PHE A 45 -4.25 0.33 0.80
C PHE A 45 -3.02 0.66 -0.06
N CYS A 46 -2.22 -0.35 -0.39
CA CYS A 46 -1.03 -0.18 -1.22
C CYS A 46 -1.37 0.36 -2.61
N THR A 47 -2.32 -0.27 -3.30
CA THR A 47 -2.73 0.18 -4.65
C THR A 47 -3.35 1.58 -4.62
N ALA A 48 -4.16 1.92 -3.61
CA ALA A 48 -4.76 3.25 -3.49
C ALA A 48 -3.73 4.36 -3.26
N LEU A 49 -2.69 4.11 -2.45
CA LEU A 49 -1.58 5.05 -2.25
C LEU A 49 -0.73 5.16 -3.51
N GLY A 50 -0.35 4.02 -4.10
CA GLY A 50 0.41 3.96 -5.34
C GLY A 50 -0.27 4.74 -6.47
N ASN A 51 -1.57 4.54 -6.67
CA ASN A 51 -2.41 5.21 -7.66
C ASN A 51 -2.70 6.69 -7.38
N HIS A 52 -2.28 7.20 -6.23
CA HIS A 52 -2.38 8.60 -5.88
C HIS A 52 -1.03 9.29 -6.15
N ASP A 53 -0.37 9.76 -5.10
CA ASP A 53 0.93 10.42 -5.11
C ASP A 53 1.95 9.64 -4.26
N GLY A 54 1.72 8.33 -4.10
CA GLY A 54 2.45 7.48 -3.16
C GLY A 54 1.98 7.68 -1.73
N GLY A 55 2.65 7.01 -0.79
CA GLY A 55 2.35 7.15 0.63
C GLY A 55 3.06 6.16 1.52
N VAL A 56 2.69 6.18 2.79
CA VAL A 56 3.29 5.37 3.84
C VAL A 56 2.19 4.63 4.59
N ILE A 57 2.40 3.33 4.76
CA ILE A 57 1.64 2.51 5.70
C ILE A 57 2.54 2.26 6.93
N LEU A 58 2.02 2.54 8.12
CA LEU A 58 2.67 2.24 9.39
C LEU A 58 1.97 1.04 10.04
N LEU A 59 2.68 -0.09 10.12
CA LEU A 59 2.23 -1.28 10.85
C LEU A 59 2.71 -1.24 12.30
N GLY A 60 1.85 -1.62 13.25
CA GLY A 60 2.11 -1.50 14.69
C GLY A 60 1.61 -0.18 15.29
N ILE A 61 0.76 0.56 14.56
CA ILE A 61 0.11 1.78 15.02
C ILE A 61 -1.38 1.69 14.72
N GLU A 62 -2.22 1.88 15.72
CA GLU A 62 -3.66 1.96 15.51
C GLU A 62 -4.05 3.21 14.73
N ARG A 63 -5.21 3.18 14.09
CA ARG A 63 -5.76 4.32 13.34
C ARG A 63 -5.87 5.63 14.15
N SER A 64 -5.93 5.53 15.47
CA SER A 64 -5.95 6.65 16.42
C SER A 64 -4.59 7.34 16.60
N GLY A 65 -3.50 6.74 16.12
CA GLY A 65 -2.12 7.14 16.40
C GLY A 65 -1.51 6.44 17.63
N ASN A 66 -2.26 5.57 18.32
CA ASN A 66 -1.74 4.80 19.44
C ASN A 66 -0.75 3.72 18.96
N ILE A 67 0.45 3.70 19.56
CA ILE A 67 1.52 2.77 19.21
C ILE A 67 1.28 1.45 19.95
N CYS A 68 1.07 0.36 19.22
CA CYS A 68 0.83 -0.96 19.79
C CYS A 68 1.95 -1.96 19.52
N GLY A 69 2.87 -1.62 18.62
CA GLY A 69 3.94 -2.51 18.16
C GLY A 69 3.44 -3.65 17.28
N LEU A 70 4.38 -4.31 16.61
CA LEU A 70 4.13 -5.47 15.76
C LEU A 70 4.98 -6.65 16.26
N SER A 71 4.33 -7.72 16.72
CA SER A 71 5.01 -8.91 17.29
C SER A 71 5.92 -9.61 16.28
N ASP A 72 5.54 -9.61 15.01
CA ASP A 72 6.20 -10.35 13.94
C ASP A 72 6.79 -9.39 12.89
N ALA A 73 7.40 -8.30 13.36
CA ALA A 73 7.93 -7.23 12.52
C ALA A 73 8.99 -7.71 11.50
N GLU A 74 9.81 -8.68 11.87
CA GLU A 74 10.83 -9.29 10.98
C GLU A 74 10.19 -10.00 9.77
N GLU A 75 8.99 -10.53 9.94
CA GLU A 75 8.28 -11.37 8.98
C GLU A 75 7.38 -10.54 8.04
N ALA A 76 6.93 -9.37 8.50
CA ALA A 76 6.04 -8.51 7.75
C ALA A 76 6.54 -8.13 6.34
N PRO A 77 7.83 -7.82 6.09
CA PRO A 77 8.32 -7.56 4.74
C PRO A 77 8.06 -8.69 3.73
N ARG A 78 8.21 -9.96 4.16
CA ARG A 78 7.93 -11.12 3.30
C ARG A 78 6.43 -11.25 3.05
N GLN A 79 5.60 -11.12 4.10
CA GLN A 79 4.14 -11.19 3.96
C GLN A 79 3.60 -10.10 3.03
N VAL A 80 4.10 -8.87 3.15
CA VAL A 80 3.74 -7.76 2.26
C VAL A 80 4.07 -8.09 0.80
N ALA A 81 5.26 -8.67 0.53
CA ALA A 81 5.65 -9.05 -0.82
C ALA A 81 4.68 -10.10 -1.39
N GLU A 82 4.38 -11.15 -0.63
CA GLU A 82 3.46 -12.21 -1.05
C GLU A 82 2.07 -11.69 -1.36
N ILE A 83 1.51 -10.84 -0.48
CA ILE A 83 0.19 -10.24 -0.69
C ILE A 83 0.17 -9.41 -1.97
N LEU A 84 1.18 -8.57 -2.20
CA LEU A 84 1.20 -7.71 -3.37
C LEU A 84 1.45 -8.49 -4.67
N GLU A 85 2.32 -9.51 -4.65
CA GLU A 85 2.52 -10.39 -5.79
C GLU A 85 1.28 -11.21 -6.15
N GLN A 86 0.48 -11.60 -5.14
CA GLN A 86 -0.71 -12.41 -5.35
C GLN A 86 -1.95 -11.59 -5.75
N HIS A 87 -2.13 -10.41 -5.17
CA HIS A 87 -3.38 -9.66 -5.23
C HIS A 87 -3.26 -8.31 -5.94
N THR A 88 -2.17 -8.02 -6.65
CA THR A 88 -2.06 -6.77 -7.40
C THR A 88 -1.42 -6.93 -8.77
N GLU A 89 -1.90 -6.15 -9.74
CA GLU A 89 -1.36 -6.12 -11.10
C GLU A 89 -1.47 -4.70 -11.71
N PRO A 90 -0.36 -4.08 -12.18
CA PRO A 90 1.02 -4.46 -11.87
C PRO A 90 1.32 -4.35 -10.37
N VAL A 91 2.32 -5.08 -9.87
CA VAL A 91 2.76 -4.98 -8.47
C VAL A 91 3.26 -3.56 -8.16
N PRO A 92 2.75 -2.89 -7.10
CA PRO A 92 3.27 -1.59 -6.66
C PRO A 92 4.76 -1.62 -6.35
N GLU A 93 5.49 -0.57 -6.73
CA GLU A 93 6.85 -0.37 -6.25
C GLU A 93 6.80 0.15 -4.82
N TYR A 94 7.48 -0.53 -3.90
CA TYR A 94 7.53 -0.14 -2.50
C TYR A 94 8.87 -0.50 -1.86
N SER A 95 9.14 0.10 -0.71
CA SER A 95 10.21 -0.31 0.21
C SER A 95 9.64 -0.51 1.60
N SER A 96 10.12 -1.53 2.32
CA SER A 96 9.75 -1.75 3.71
C SER A 96 10.98 -1.72 4.62
N ARG A 97 10.78 -1.28 5.86
CA ARG A 97 11.80 -1.35 6.91
C ARG A 97 11.17 -1.44 8.29
N GLU A 98 11.82 -2.19 9.17
CA GLU A 98 11.53 -2.16 10.61
C GLU A 98 12.24 -0.96 11.25
N VAL A 99 11.57 -0.34 12.22
CA VAL A 99 12.12 0.69 13.10
C VAL A 99 11.67 0.42 14.54
N SER A 100 12.51 0.80 15.51
CA SER A 100 12.11 0.82 16.92
C SER A 100 11.66 2.23 17.30
N TYR A 101 10.45 2.36 17.83
CA TYR A 101 9.87 3.64 18.23
C TYR A 101 9.07 3.48 19.51
N ASP A 102 9.37 4.32 20.52
CA ASP A 102 8.81 4.23 21.88
C ASP A 102 8.95 2.84 22.53
N GLY A 103 10.02 2.11 22.19
CA GLY A 103 10.28 0.76 22.70
C GLY A 103 9.55 -0.36 21.95
N GLU A 104 8.71 -0.04 20.97
CA GLU A 104 7.95 -0.98 20.16
C GLU A 104 8.57 -1.13 18.75
N SER A 105 8.40 -2.30 18.13
CA SER A 105 8.77 -2.52 16.73
C SER A 105 7.63 -2.08 15.80
N ILE A 106 7.94 -1.23 14.82
CA ILE A 106 7.02 -0.71 13.81
C ILE A 106 7.59 -1.06 12.44
N VAL A 107 6.73 -1.43 11.49
CA VAL A 107 7.14 -1.64 10.11
C VAL A 107 6.58 -0.53 9.23
N ILE A 108 7.48 0.15 8.54
CA ILE A 108 7.16 1.23 7.61
C ILE A 108 7.15 0.66 6.20
N ILE A 109 6.08 0.90 5.47
CA ILE A 109 5.93 0.50 4.07
C ILE A 109 5.73 1.77 3.26
N ASN A 110 6.78 2.19 2.55
CA ASN A 110 6.74 3.35 1.65
C ASN A 110 6.36 2.87 0.25
N VAL A 111 5.17 3.25 -0.20
CA VAL A 111 4.63 2.92 -1.52
C VAL A 111 4.88 4.09 -2.46
N SER A 112 5.58 3.81 -3.56
CA SER A 112 5.90 4.80 -4.58
C SER A 112 4.68 5.13 -5.43
N LYS A 113 4.60 6.37 -5.92
CA LYS A 113 3.62 6.77 -6.93
C LYS A 113 3.83 5.97 -8.21
N TYR A 114 2.75 5.43 -8.78
CA TYR A 114 2.82 4.81 -10.11
C TYR A 114 3.24 5.83 -11.17
N THR A 115 4.06 5.41 -12.14
CA THR A 115 4.60 6.30 -13.17
C THR A 115 3.93 6.14 -14.53
N HIS A 116 3.40 4.95 -14.83
CA HIS A 116 2.90 4.61 -16.16
C HIS A 116 1.52 3.97 -16.14
N ILE A 117 1.36 2.88 -15.38
CA ILE A 117 0.15 2.06 -15.36
C ILE A 117 -0.38 2.03 -13.92
N PRO A 118 -1.66 2.35 -13.68
CA PRO A 118 -2.23 2.24 -12.35
C PRO A 118 -2.26 0.78 -11.89
N HIS A 119 -2.17 0.56 -10.58
CA HIS A 119 -2.24 -0.74 -9.94
C HIS A 119 -3.70 -1.15 -9.71
N ALA A 120 -4.08 -2.34 -10.17
CA ALA A 120 -5.33 -2.98 -9.77
C ALA A 120 -5.08 -3.92 -8.59
N VAL A 121 -6.11 -4.11 -7.77
CA VAL A 121 -6.23 -5.30 -6.91
C VAL A 121 -6.89 -6.40 -7.72
N THR A 122 -6.38 -7.62 -7.60
CA THR A 122 -6.81 -8.77 -8.39
C THR A 122 -7.21 -9.95 -7.51
N TRP A 123 -8.23 -10.69 -7.93
CA TRP A 123 -8.57 -11.99 -7.36
C TRP A 123 -9.17 -12.90 -8.44
N GLU A 124 -9.02 -14.21 -8.26
CA GLU A 124 -9.65 -15.23 -9.11
C GLU A 124 -10.90 -15.76 -8.42
N GLU A 125 -11.98 -15.91 -9.18
CA GLU A 125 -13.13 -16.71 -8.77
C GLU A 125 -13.25 -17.93 -9.68
N GLU A 126 -13.44 -19.09 -9.08
CA GLU A 126 -13.82 -20.31 -9.81
C GLU A 126 -15.34 -20.29 -10.06
N LEU A 127 -15.70 -20.33 -11.34
CA LEU A 127 -17.07 -20.39 -11.82
C LEU A 127 -17.52 -21.85 -11.96
N GLU A 128 -18.77 -22.04 -12.39
CA GLU A 128 -19.26 -23.36 -12.77
C GLU A 128 -18.40 -23.96 -13.89
N GLU A 129 -18.33 -25.29 -13.94
CA GLU A 129 -17.54 -26.04 -14.94
C GLU A 129 -16.00 -25.87 -14.83
N GLY A 130 -15.49 -25.25 -13.76
CA GLY A 130 -14.04 -25.13 -13.51
C GLY A 130 -13.37 -24.02 -14.33
N GLU A 131 -14.18 -23.12 -14.90
CA GLU A 131 -13.69 -21.87 -15.48
C GLU A 131 -13.21 -20.93 -14.38
N LYS A 132 -12.19 -20.13 -14.67
CA LYS A 132 -11.66 -19.12 -13.76
C LYS A 132 -11.84 -17.74 -14.37
N GLU A 133 -12.36 -16.81 -13.59
CA GLU A 133 -12.42 -15.40 -13.97
C GLU A 133 -11.56 -14.57 -13.02
N THR A 134 -10.66 -13.76 -13.58
CA THR A 134 -9.83 -12.83 -12.82
C THR A 134 -10.47 -11.44 -12.84
N TYR A 135 -10.71 -10.90 -11.65
CA TYR A 135 -11.19 -9.55 -11.46
C TYR A 135 -10.03 -8.61 -11.23
N TYR A 136 -10.23 -7.35 -11.62
CA TYR A 136 -9.26 -6.29 -11.47
C TYR A 136 -10.02 -5.03 -11.03
N VAL A 137 -9.64 -4.47 -9.89
CA VAL A 137 -10.29 -3.28 -9.34
C VAL A 137 -9.24 -2.23 -8.99
N PHE A 138 -9.38 -1.05 -9.59
CA PHE A 138 -8.53 0.08 -9.30
C PHE A 138 -9.07 0.87 -8.14
N TYR A 139 -8.22 1.14 -7.16
CA TYR A 139 -8.52 2.00 -6.02
C TYR A 139 -7.72 3.29 -6.14
N LYS A 140 -8.34 4.41 -5.76
CA LYS A 140 -7.67 5.71 -5.63
C LYS A 140 -7.90 6.25 -4.22
N ARG A 141 -6.89 6.90 -3.65
CA ARG A 141 -7.00 7.53 -2.34
C ARG A 141 -7.96 8.74 -2.39
N ARG A 142 -9.00 8.70 -1.54
CA ARG A 142 -10.17 9.61 -1.44
C ARG A 142 -10.98 9.74 -2.75
N ASP A 143 -12.30 9.63 -2.60
CA ASP A 143 -13.29 9.23 -3.61
C ASP A 143 -13.15 7.77 -4.04
N VAL A 144 -13.87 6.88 -3.33
CA VAL A 144 -14.11 5.49 -3.73
C VAL A 144 -14.90 5.52 -5.03
N TYR A 145 -14.20 5.64 -6.16
CA TYR A 145 -14.71 5.16 -7.44
C TYR A 145 -14.56 3.64 -7.42
N GLN A 146 -15.54 2.96 -6.81
CA GLN A 146 -15.78 1.55 -7.12
C GLN A 146 -16.34 1.50 -8.54
N SER A 147 -15.47 1.51 -9.54
CA SER A 147 -15.83 0.96 -10.84
C SER A 147 -15.32 -0.47 -10.86
N GLN A 148 -16.24 -1.43 -10.86
CA GLN A 148 -15.94 -2.78 -11.30
C GLN A 148 -15.68 -2.66 -12.81
N ILE A 149 -14.40 -2.49 -13.17
CA ILE A 149 -13.98 -2.35 -14.55
C ILE A 149 -13.74 -3.76 -15.07
N GLY A 150 -14.59 -4.23 -15.98
CA GLY A 150 -14.39 -5.54 -16.60
C GLY A 150 -13.09 -5.58 -17.42
N PRO A 151 -12.50 -6.76 -17.67
CA PRO A 151 -11.20 -6.89 -18.35
C PRO A 151 -11.08 -6.08 -19.66
N TYR A 152 -12.17 -5.96 -20.41
CA TYR A 152 -12.22 -5.18 -21.66
C TYR A 152 -12.12 -3.66 -21.47
N GLN A 153 -12.65 -3.15 -20.36
CA GLN A 153 -12.57 -1.73 -20.05
C GLN A 153 -11.17 -1.37 -19.51
N ILE A 154 -10.49 -2.31 -18.84
CA ILE A 154 -9.08 -2.18 -18.42
C ILE A 154 -8.16 -2.13 -19.63
N TRP A 155 -8.36 -3.02 -20.61
CA TRP A 155 -7.61 -3.02 -21.85
C TRP A 155 -7.58 -1.64 -22.53
N ARG A 156 -8.66 -0.86 -22.46
CA ARG A 156 -8.72 0.51 -23.03
C ARG A 156 -7.99 1.58 -22.23
N LEU A 157 -7.73 1.34 -20.95
CA LEU A 157 -7.04 2.29 -20.06
C LEU A 157 -5.52 2.10 -20.09
N MET A 158 -5.04 0.98 -20.63
CA MET A 158 -3.62 0.70 -20.80
C MET A 158 -2.99 1.65 -21.85
N PRO A 159 -1.85 2.31 -21.55
CA PRO A 159 -1.23 3.31 -22.41
C PRO A 159 -0.98 2.84 -23.85
N GLU A 160 -0.58 1.58 -24.02
CA GLU A 160 -0.33 0.92 -25.31
C GLU A 160 -1.57 0.78 -26.20
N ASN A 161 -2.77 0.96 -25.63
CA ASN A 161 -4.06 0.83 -26.32
C ASN A 161 -4.80 2.17 -26.43
N THR A 162 -4.19 3.27 -26.02
CA THR A 162 -4.70 4.61 -26.33
C THR A 162 -4.38 4.92 -27.80
N GLU A 163 -5.40 5.04 -28.65
CA GLU A 163 -5.18 5.41 -30.05
C GLU A 163 -4.40 6.74 -30.11
N PRO A 164 -3.38 6.87 -30.97
CA PRO A 164 -2.68 8.12 -31.14
C PRO A 164 -3.69 9.20 -31.53
N SER A 165 -3.77 10.24 -30.71
CA SER A 165 -4.66 11.38 -30.95
C SER A 165 -4.39 11.92 -32.35
N SER A 166 -5.40 11.82 -33.23
CA SER A 166 -5.35 12.35 -34.60
C SER A 166 -5.41 13.87 -34.63
#